data_AF-A0A842PQF8-F1
#
_entry.id   AF-A0A842PQF8-F1
#
_cell.length_a   1.000
_cell.length_b   1.000
_cell.length_c   1.000
_cell.angle_alpha   90.00
_cell.angle_beta   90.00
_cell.angle_gamma   90.00
#
_symmetry.space_group_name_H-M   'P 1'
#
loop_
_entity.id
_entity.type
_entity.pdbx_description
1 polymer ?
#
loop_
_entity_poly.entity_id
_entity_poly.type
_entity_poly.pdbx_seq_one_letter_code
_entity_poly.pdbx_strand_id
1 'polypeptide(L)'
;MSTDELRNTLENILDSHHEISQRAIDLVKINILSLSVIVTGVSFAGLNVSLTLAAGFVSFLYSIWSCIQVYHPREFNRGIGRKGGIDMDKAISNGISSSEFYRKVLYSYTDAIQKAEDAHEHEKSCFQNGLWASIAAILFFSVAGMIHISGGISFELEYPLLIVIPVLVLWGKDNTLE
;
A
#
# COMPACT_ATOMS: atom_id res chain seq x y z
N MET A 1 -32.90 -3.97 2.27
CA MET A 1 -31.70 -3.28 1.78
C MET A 1 -32.16 -2.36 0.67
N SER A 2 -32.21 -1.05 0.96
CA SER A 2 -32.68 -0.08 -0.04
C SER A 2 -31.60 0.16 -1.09
N THR A 3 -31.98 0.60 -2.29
CA THR A 3 -31.03 0.97 -3.34
C THR A 3 -30.07 2.08 -2.90
N ASP A 4 -30.49 2.93 -1.96
CA ASP A 4 -29.68 4.02 -1.41
C ASP A 4 -28.59 3.50 -0.47
N GLU A 5 -28.89 2.47 0.31
CA GLU A 5 -27.93 1.81 1.21
C GLU A 5 -26.82 1.12 0.42
N LEU A 6 -27.17 0.48 -0.70
CA LEU A 6 -26.25 -0.09 -1.68
C LEU A 6 -25.34 0.97 -2.30
N ARG A 7 -25.93 2.10 -2.72
CA ARG A 7 -25.21 3.18 -3.38
C ARG A 7 -24.22 3.85 -2.42
N ASN A 8 -24.64 4.14 -1.20
CA ASN A 8 -23.79 4.70 -0.16
C ASN A 8 -22.63 3.77 0.20
N THR A 9 -22.86 2.45 0.26
CA THR A 9 -21.79 1.47 0.52
C THR A 9 -20.75 1.47 -0.60
N LEU A 10 -21.21 1.52 -1.86
CA LEU A 10 -20.33 1.53 -3.02
C LEU A 10 -19.53 2.84 -3.15
N GLU A 11 -20.18 3.98 -2.91
CA GLU A 11 -19.54 5.30 -2.86
C GLU A 11 -18.46 5.32 -1.76
N ASN A 12 -18.77 4.87 -0.54
CA ASN A 12 -17.80 4.80 0.56
C ASN A 12 -16.60 3.88 0.25
N ILE A 13 -16.83 2.72 -0.38
CA ILE A 13 -15.75 1.79 -0.76
C ILE A 13 -14.87 2.45 -1.84
N LEU A 14 -15.46 3.10 -2.85
CA LEU A 14 -14.69 3.76 -3.91
C LEU A 14 -13.86 4.93 -3.36
N ASP A 15 -14.44 5.76 -2.49
CA ASP A 15 -13.77 6.90 -1.88
C ASP A 15 -12.62 6.45 -0.98
N SER A 16 -12.82 5.41 -0.16
CA SER A 16 -11.77 4.89 0.74
C SER A 16 -10.58 4.30 -0.04
N HIS A 17 -10.86 3.56 -1.12
CA HIS A 17 -9.83 3.05 -2.01
C HIS A 17 -9.06 4.15 -2.73
N HIS A 18 -9.76 5.20 -3.19
CA HIS A 18 -9.13 6.35 -3.80
C HIS A 18 -8.21 7.07 -2.81
N GLU A 19 -8.66 7.22 -1.56
CA GLU A 19 -7.88 7.82 -0.49
C GLU A 19 -6.61 7.02 -0.18
N ILE A 20 -6.70 5.69 -0.02
CA ILE A 20 -5.53 4.83 0.20
C ILE A 20 -4.55 4.93 -0.97
N SER A 21 -5.07 4.93 -2.20
CA SER A 21 -4.25 5.10 -3.40
C SER A 21 -3.50 6.44 -3.37
N GLN A 22 -4.21 7.53 -3.12
CA GLN A 22 -3.63 8.87 -3.07
C GLN A 22 -2.55 8.97 -1.98
N ARG A 23 -2.82 8.44 -0.77
CA ARG A 23 -1.85 8.36 0.33
C ARG A 23 -0.62 7.52 -0.06
N ALA A 24 -0.79 6.43 -0.78
CA ALA A 24 0.33 5.62 -1.28
C ALA A 24 1.19 6.40 -2.30
N ILE A 25 0.59 7.18 -3.20
CA ILE A 25 1.32 8.09 -4.10
C ILE A 25 2.10 9.13 -3.30
N ASP A 26 1.47 9.76 -2.31
CA ASP A 26 2.11 10.80 -1.53
C ASP A 26 3.28 10.24 -0.71
N LEU A 27 3.14 9.02 -0.18
CA LEU A 27 4.24 8.31 0.46
C LEU A 27 5.39 8.01 -0.52
N VAL A 28 5.10 7.58 -1.75
CA VAL A 28 6.14 7.37 -2.79
C VAL A 28 6.85 8.67 -3.13
N LYS A 29 6.13 9.80 -3.24
CA LYS A 29 6.74 11.12 -3.48
C LYS A 29 7.69 11.50 -2.35
N ILE A 30 7.25 11.35 -1.09
CA ILE A 30 8.06 11.63 0.09
C ILE A 30 9.32 10.76 0.08
N ASN A 31 9.16 9.46 -0.18
CA ASN A 31 10.27 8.52 -0.31
C ASN A 31 11.29 8.98 -1.37
N ILE A 32 10.86 9.30 -2.58
CA ILE A 32 11.75 9.77 -3.65
C ILE A 32 12.48 11.06 -3.23
N LEU A 33 11.78 11.99 -2.57
CA LEU A 33 12.39 13.21 -2.04
C LEU A 33 13.45 12.89 -0.99
N SER A 34 13.14 12.04 0.00
CA SER A 34 14.08 11.60 1.03
C SER A 34 15.32 10.96 0.40
N LEU A 35 15.12 10.07 -0.57
CA LEU A 35 16.21 9.41 -1.28
C LEU A 35 17.13 10.43 -1.97
N SER A 36 16.57 11.44 -2.64
CA SER A 36 17.37 12.47 -3.32
C SER A 36 18.25 13.26 -2.34
N VAL A 37 17.73 13.60 -1.16
CA VAL A 37 18.48 14.26 -0.09
C VAL A 37 19.61 13.35 0.41
N ILE A 38 19.31 12.07 0.63
CA ILE A 38 20.27 11.09 1.13
C ILE A 38 21.38 10.83 0.10
N VAL A 39 21.05 10.58 -1.16
CA VAL A 39 22.03 10.36 -2.24
C VAL A 39 22.92 11.57 -2.42
N THR A 40 22.35 12.78 -2.32
CA THR A 40 23.10 14.02 -2.36
C THR A 40 24.06 14.12 -1.16
N GLY A 41 23.58 13.84 0.05
CA GLY A 41 24.41 13.79 1.26
C GLY A 41 25.54 12.76 1.17
N VAL A 42 25.25 11.55 0.69
CA VAL A 42 26.22 10.46 0.45
C VAL A 42 27.29 10.89 -0.54
N SER A 43 26.88 11.53 -1.64
CA SER A 43 27.79 11.98 -2.70
C SER A 43 28.72 13.10 -2.23
N PHE A 44 28.22 14.06 -1.46
CA PHE A 44 29.05 15.14 -0.90
C PHE A 44 29.98 14.65 0.21
N ALA A 45 29.58 13.65 0.98
CA ALA A 45 30.33 13.18 2.13
C ALA A 45 31.39 12.11 1.81
N GLY A 46 31.42 11.58 0.58
CA GLY A 46 32.34 10.48 0.23
C GLY A 46 32.09 9.23 1.08
N LEU A 47 30.83 8.97 1.40
CA LEU A 47 30.37 7.93 2.31
C LEU A 47 30.77 6.53 1.78
N ASN A 48 31.54 5.78 2.58
CA ASN A 48 31.78 4.35 2.30
C ASN A 48 30.47 3.56 2.49
N VAL A 49 30.24 2.56 1.64
CA VAL A 49 29.03 1.71 1.71
C VAL A 49 29.05 0.92 3.03
N SER A 50 28.19 1.31 3.98
CA SER A 50 27.98 0.60 5.24
C SER A 50 26.81 -0.38 5.16
N LEU A 51 26.77 -1.37 6.05
CA LEU A 51 25.63 -2.30 6.13
C LEU A 51 24.35 -1.56 6.50
N THR A 52 24.48 -0.57 7.38
CA THR A 52 23.36 0.30 7.79
C THR A 52 22.77 1.06 6.60
N LEU A 53 23.62 1.57 5.71
CA LEU A 53 23.18 2.24 4.48
C LEU A 53 22.47 1.26 3.54
N ALA A 54 23.02 0.05 3.36
CA ALA A 54 22.40 -1.00 2.55
C ALA A 54 21.02 -1.42 3.09
N ALA A 55 20.87 -1.58 4.42
CA ALA A 55 19.60 -1.87 5.06
C ALA A 55 18.56 -0.75 4.83
N GLY A 56 19.00 0.51 4.85
CA GLY A 56 18.17 1.66 4.49
C GLY A 56 17.66 1.57 3.05
N PHE A 57 18.53 1.26 2.08
CA PHE A 57 18.14 1.07 0.68
C PHE A 57 17.18 -0.11 0.48
N VAL A 58 17.41 -1.24 1.15
CA VAL A 58 16.51 -2.41 1.05
C VAL A 58 15.12 -2.07 1.61
N SER A 59 15.07 -1.42 2.77
CA SER A 59 13.80 -0.97 3.39
C SER A 59 13.06 0.01 2.49
N PHE A 60 13.81 0.90 1.83
CA PHE A 60 13.27 1.86 0.88
C PHE A 60 12.66 1.20 -0.38
N LEU A 61 13.39 0.27 -0.99
CA LEU A 61 12.90 -0.48 -2.16
C LEU A 61 11.67 -1.30 -1.79
N TYR A 62 11.66 -1.92 -0.61
CA TYR A 62 10.50 -2.64 -0.10
C TYR A 62 9.30 -1.70 0.11
N SER A 63 9.53 -0.50 0.64
CA SER A 63 8.49 0.53 0.77
C SER A 63 7.84 0.88 -0.56
N ILE A 64 8.64 1.17 -1.59
CA ILE A 64 8.15 1.44 -2.95
C ILE A 64 7.38 0.25 -3.51
N TRP A 65 7.94 -0.96 -3.38
CA TRP A 65 7.30 -2.19 -3.85
C TRP A 65 5.92 -2.39 -3.22
N SER A 66 5.81 -2.23 -1.90
CA SER A 66 4.54 -2.29 -1.17
C SER A 66 3.54 -1.24 -1.65
N CYS A 67 3.98 -0.01 -1.91
CA CYS A 67 3.13 1.03 -2.48
C CYS A 67 2.66 0.71 -3.91
N ILE A 68 3.49 0.07 -4.74
CA ILE A 68 3.09 -0.37 -6.08
C ILE A 68 1.99 -1.45 -6.00
N GLN A 69 2.04 -2.33 -5.00
CA GLN A 69 0.99 -3.35 -4.82
C GLN A 69 -0.37 -2.74 -4.48
N VAL A 70 -0.43 -1.56 -3.86
CA VAL A 70 -1.68 -0.81 -3.66
C VAL A 70 -2.33 -0.42 -5.00
N TYR A 71 -1.52 -0.26 -6.06
CA TYR A 71 -1.96 0.15 -7.40
C TYR A 71 -2.35 -1.01 -8.33
N HIS A 72 -2.45 -2.24 -7.83
CA HIS A 72 -2.71 -3.38 -8.70
C HIS A 72 -4.04 -3.19 -9.47
N PRO A 73 -4.04 -3.25 -10.81
CA PRO A 73 -5.22 -2.94 -11.61
C PRO A 73 -6.35 -3.93 -11.30
N ARG A 74 -7.51 -3.40 -10.95
CA ARG A 74 -8.69 -4.21 -10.60
C ARG A 74 -9.39 -4.71 -11.86
N GLU A 75 -9.36 -6.01 -12.09
CA GLU A 75 -10.17 -6.64 -13.14
C GLU A 75 -11.57 -6.96 -12.62
N PHE A 76 -12.51 -6.03 -12.77
CA PHE A 76 -13.93 -6.32 -12.56
C PHE A 76 -14.49 -7.07 -13.78
N ASN A 77 -14.25 -8.38 -13.83
CA ASN A 77 -14.71 -9.23 -14.94
C ASN A 77 -16.25 -9.43 -14.95
N ARG A 78 -16.94 -9.24 -13.82
CA ARG A 78 -18.39 -9.43 -13.67
C ARG A 78 -18.98 -8.49 -12.61
N GLY A 79 -19.49 -7.34 -13.03
CA GLY A 79 -20.25 -6.42 -12.20
C GLY A 79 -21.26 -5.66 -13.03
N ILE A 80 -22.16 -4.91 -12.39
CA ILE A 80 -23.01 -3.91 -13.06
C ILE A 80 -22.12 -2.73 -13.47
N GLY A 81 -21.18 -2.98 -14.38
CA GLY A 81 -20.42 -1.92 -15.03
C GLY A 81 -21.34 -1.14 -15.96
N ARG A 82 -20.77 -0.18 -16.70
CA ARG A 82 -21.47 0.67 -17.68
C ARG A 82 -22.34 -0.09 -18.70
N LYS A 83 -22.17 -1.41 -18.82
CA LYS A 83 -22.91 -2.32 -19.71
C LYS A 83 -23.94 -3.23 -19.01
N GLY A 84 -24.03 -3.20 -17.67
CA GLY A 84 -24.92 -4.09 -16.91
C GLY A 84 -26.40 -3.95 -17.26
N GLY A 85 -26.85 -2.74 -17.62
CA GLY A 85 -28.20 -2.50 -18.14
C GLY A 85 -28.44 -3.12 -19.52
N ILE A 86 -27.40 -3.18 -20.37
CA ILE A 86 -27.47 -3.80 -21.70
C ILE A 86 -27.47 -5.33 -21.59
N ASP A 87 -26.72 -5.88 -20.64
CA ASP A 87 -26.70 -7.32 -20.37
C ASP A 87 -28.02 -7.78 -19.72
N MET A 88 -28.66 -6.93 -18.92
CA MET A 88 -30.04 -7.09 -18.44
C MET A 88 -31.03 -7.22 -19.60
N ASP A 89 -31.01 -6.25 -20.50
CA ASP A 89 -31.94 -6.17 -21.62
C ASP A 89 -31.79 -7.38 -22.58
N LYS A 90 -30.54 -7.80 -22.83
CA LYS A 90 -30.24 -9.03 -23.56
C LYS A 90 -30.70 -10.31 -22.86
N ALA A 91 -30.51 -10.40 -21.54
CA ALA A 91 -30.89 -11.59 -20.79
C ALA A 91 -32.41 -11.78 -20.73
N ILE A 92 -33.16 -10.68 -20.56
CA ILE A 92 -34.62 -10.68 -20.60
C ILE A 92 -35.12 -11.02 -22.01
N SER A 93 -34.49 -10.47 -23.05
CA SER A 93 -34.80 -10.79 -24.45
C SER A 93 -34.55 -12.26 -24.81
N ASN A 94 -33.64 -12.93 -24.10
CA ASN A 94 -33.31 -14.35 -24.28
C ASN A 94 -34.21 -15.30 -23.46
N GLY A 95 -35.28 -14.81 -22.84
CA GLY A 95 -36.27 -15.63 -22.13
C GLY A 95 -35.86 -16.06 -20.72
N ILE A 96 -34.80 -15.49 -20.16
CA ILE A 96 -34.48 -15.68 -18.74
C ILE A 96 -35.54 -14.92 -17.92
N SER A 97 -36.13 -15.58 -16.92
CA SER A 97 -37.09 -14.90 -16.06
C SER A 97 -36.41 -13.73 -15.36
N SER A 98 -37.07 -12.58 -15.32
CA SER A 98 -36.57 -11.39 -14.64
C SER A 98 -36.15 -11.71 -13.19
N SER A 99 -36.93 -12.56 -12.50
CA SER A 99 -36.64 -13.00 -11.13
C SER A 99 -35.32 -13.75 -10.98
N GLU A 100 -34.98 -14.63 -11.93
CA GLU A 100 -33.77 -15.44 -11.91
C GLU A 100 -32.54 -14.62 -12.25
N PHE A 101 -32.70 -13.67 -13.17
CA PHE A 101 -31.68 -12.67 -13.48
C PHE A 101 -31.40 -11.77 -12.26
N TYR A 102 -32.43 -11.21 -11.63
CA TYR A 102 -32.27 -10.39 -10.42
C TYR A 102 -31.57 -11.13 -9.30
N ARG A 103 -31.90 -12.42 -9.10
CA ARG A 103 -31.24 -13.26 -8.09
C ARG A 103 -29.75 -13.47 -8.40
N LYS A 104 -29.41 -13.69 -9.67
CA LYS A 104 -28.01 -13.84 -10.12
C LYS A 104 -27.21 -12.54 -9.98
N VAL A 105 -27.84 -11.40 -10.23
CA VAL A 105 -27.25 -10.08 -10.00
C VAL A 105 -27.01 -9.84 -8.52
N LEU A 106 -27.97 -10.14 -7.65
CA LEU A 106 -27.84 -10.03 -6.19
C LEU A 106 -26.65 -10.85 -5.67
N TYR A 107 -26.51 -12.11 -6.10
CA TYR A 107 -25.38 -12.94 -5.70
C TYR A 107 -24.04 -12.46 -6.28
N SER A 108 -24.03 -12.02 -7.54
CA SER A 108 -22.82 -11.44 -8.13
C SER A 108 -22.42 -10.14 -7.44
N TYR A 109 -23.38 -9.39 -6.90
CA TYR A 109 -23.14 -8.16 -6.18
C TYR A 109 -22.58 -8.42 -4.78
N THR A 110 -23.13 -9.38 -4.04
CA THR A 110 -22.57 -9.79 -2.74
C THR A 110 -21.15 -10.32 -2.88
N ASP A 111 -20.88 -11.13 -3.92
CA ASP A 111 -19.54 -11.63 -4.21
C ASP A 111 -18.57 -10.49 -4.62
N ALA A 112 -19.07 -9.47 -5.33
CA ALA A 112 -18.27 -8.30 -5.70
C ALA A 112 -17.95 -7.41 -4.49
N ILE A 113 -18.89 -7.22 -3.56
CA ILE A 113 -18.64 -6.48 -2.30
C ILE A 113 -17.59 -7.23 -1.48
N GLN A 114 -17.75 -8.54 -1.27
CA GLN A 114 -16.80 -9.32 -0.48
C GLN A 114 -15.39 -9.21 -1.07
N LYS A 115 -15.25 -9.36 -2.39
CA LYS A 115 -13.97 -9.19 -3.07
C LYS A 115 -13.40 -7.78 -2.97
N ALA A 116 -14.25 -6.76 -2.94
CA ALA A 116 -13.82 -5.38 -2.75
C ALA A 116 -13.32 -5.13 -1.33
N GLU A 117 -14.00 -5.67 -0.30
CA GLU A 117 -13.55 -5.62 1.09
C GLU A 117 -12.22 -6.36 1.28
N ASP A 118 -12.10 -7.58 0.75
CA ASP A 118 -10.86 -8.36 0.82
C ASP A 118 -9.71 -7.63 0.13
N ALA A 119 -9.97 -7.03 -1.05
CA ALA A 119 -8.99 -6.21 -1.75
C ALA A 119 -8.63 -4.95 -0.95
N HIS A 120 -9.60 -4.32 -0.28
CA HIS A 120 -9.37 -3.14 0.55
C HIS A 120 -8.45 -3.45 1.74
N GLU A 121 -8.72 -4.53 2.48
CA GLU A 121 -7.85 -4.94 3.60
C GLU A 121 -6.45 -5.33 3.11
N HIS A 122 -6.36 -5.97 1.93
CA HIS A 122 -5.06 -6.23 1.32
C HIS A 122 -4.31 -4.94 0.96
N GLU A 123 -4.96 -3.98 0.29
CA GLU A 123 -4.38 -2.67 -0.07
C GLU A 123 -3.93 -1.90 1.17
N LYS A 124 -4.74 -1.87 2.22
CA LYS A 124 -4.43 -1.25 3.51
C LYS A 124 -3.20 -1.90 4.16
N SER A 125 -3.14 -3.23 4.20
CA SER A 125 -1.99 -3.97 4.74
C SER A 125 -0.71 -3.67 3.94
N CYS A 126 -0.79 -3.67 2.61
CA CYS A 126 0.31 -3.29 1.72
C CYS A 126 0.77 -1.85 1.97
N PHE A 127 -0.16 -0.89 2.08
CA PHE A 127 0.17 0.49 2.40
C PHE A 127 0.85 0.63 3.76
N GLN A 128 0.34 -0.04 4.80
CA GLN A 128 0.92 -0.03 6.14
C GLN A 128 2.35 -0.61 6.14
N ASN A 129 2.56 -1.74 5.44
CA ASN A 129 3.90 -2.30 5.26
C ASN A 129 4.83 -1.31 4.55
N GLY A 130 4.33 -0.63 3.52
CA GLY A 130 5.05 0.43 2.81
C GLY A 130 5.43 1.60 3.72
N LEU A 131 4.51 2.06 4.55
CA LEU A 131 4.73 3.15 5.51
C LEU A 131 5.80 2.79 6.54
N TRP A 132 5.68 1.64 7.19
CA TRP A 132 6.64 1.22 8.22
C TRP A 132 8.04 0.93 7.64
N ALA A 133 8.11 0.43 6.41
CA ALA A 133 9.37 0.27 5.71
C ALA A 133 10.01 1.62 5.32
N SER A 134 9.20 2.63 4.98
CA SER A 134 9.68 4.00 4.77
C SER A 134 10.28 4.58 6.07
N ILE A 135 9.59 4.41 7.20
CA ILE A 135 10.09 4.81 8.52
C ILE A 135 11.42 4.12 8.84
N ALA A 136 11.51 2.80 8.62
CA ALA A 136 12.74 2.03 8.81
C ALA A 136 13.89 2.59 7.95
N ALA A 137 13.63 2.88 6.67
CA ALA A 137 14.60 3.46 5.76
C ALA A 137 15.12 4.81 6.28
N ILE A 138 14.22 5.70 6.69
CA ILE A 138 14.58 7.03 7.24
C ILE A 138 15.48 6.88 8.48
N LEU A 139 15.15 5.96 9.39
CA LEU A 139 15.96 5.70 10.59
C LEU A 139 17.36 5.20 10.22
N PHE A 140 17.45 4.20 9.33
CA PHE A 140 18.74 3.68 8.86
C PHE A 140 19.59 4.78 8.20
N PHE A 141 19.00 5.60 7.34
CA PHE A 141 19.70 6.68 6.66
C PHE A 141 20.14 7.78 7.63
N SER A 142 19.32 8.12 8.62
CA SER A 142 19.66 9.12 9.64
C SER A 142 20.85 8.68 10.47
N VAL A 143 20.85 7.42 10.91
CA VAL A 143 21.94 6.83 11.69
C VAL A 143 23.21 6.74 10.84
N ALA A 144 23.13 6.27 9.60
CA ALA A 144 24.27 6.24 8.68
C ALA A 144 24.88 7.64 8.45
N GLY A 145 24.04 8.67 8.33
CA GLY A 145 24.50 10.06 8.23
C GLY A 145 25.22 10.55 9.48
N MET A 146 24.66 10.30 10.67
CA MET A 146 25.28 10.68 11.94
C MET A 146 26.62 9.99 12.17
N ILE A 147 26.70 8.68 11.90
CA ILE A 147 27.93 7.89 11.98
C ILE A 147 29.05 8.55 11.18
N HIS A 148 28.74 8.94 9.95
CA HIS A 148 29.75 9.49 9.05
C HIS A 148 30.18 10.90 9.44
N ILE A 149 29.26 11.75 9.91
CA ILE A 149 29.58 13.07 10.47
C ILE A 149 30.48 12.93 11.71
N SER A 150 30.27 11.90 12.54
CA SER A 150 31.04 11.66 13.75
C SER A 150 32.46 11.08 13.53
N GLY A 151 32.86 10.86 12.28
CA GLY A 151 34.18 10.30 11.93
C GLY A 151 34.20 8.78 11.78
N GLY A 152 33.03 8.16 11.63
CA GLY A 152 32.86 6.71 11.48
C GLY A 152 32.75 5.97 12.82
N ILE A 153 32.16 4.78 12.78
CA ILE A 153 32.16 3.82 13.90
C ILE A 153 32.73 2.50 13.43
N SER A 154 33.27 1.72 14.37
CA SER A 154 33.67 0.33 14.10
C SER A 154 32.46 -0.49 13.65
N PHE A 155 32.68 -1.41 12.72
CA PHE A 155 31.67 -2.30 12.15
C PHE A 155 30.88 -3.09 13.22
N GLU A 156 31.50 -3.33 14.38
CA GLU A 156 30.89 -3.98 15.55
C GLU A 156 29.69 -3.21 16.13
N LEU A 157 29.66 -1.88 15.98
CA LEU A 157 28.56 -1.02 16.42
C LEU A 157 27.43 -0.91 15.40
N GLU A 158 27.62 -1.39 14.15
CA GLU A 158 26.55 -1.45 13.15
C GLU A 158 25.56 -2.61 13.41
N TYR A 159 26.05 -3.74 13.94
CA TYR A 159 25.18 -4.90 14.20
C TYR A 159 24.03 -4.63 15.18
N PRO A 160 24.24 -3.95 16.33
CA PRO A 160 23.16 -3.56 17.20
C PRO A 160 22.12 -2.68 16.49
N LEU A 161 22.54 -1.77 15.62
CA LEU A 161 21.64 -0.88 14.88
C LEU A 161 20.76 -1.64 13.90
N LEU A 162 21.33 -2.65 13.22
CA LEU A 162 20.59 -3.57 12.35
C LEU A 162 19.54 -4.41 13.08
N ILE A 163 19.63 -4.53 14.41
CA ILE A 163 18.65 -5.24 15.23
C ILE A 163 17.65 -4.26 15.86
N VAL A 164 18.15 -3.17 16.44
CA VAL A 164 17.34 -2.18 17.17
C VAL A 164 16.35 -1.48 16.26
N ILE A 165 16.77 -1.07 15.05
CA ILE A 165 15.87 -0.35 14.13
C ILE A 165 14.69 -1.24 13.70
N PRO A 166 14.88 -2.48 13.22
CA PRO A 166 13.76 -3.36 12.92
C PRO A 166 12.88 -3.67 14.12
N VAL A 167 13.45 -3.91 15.31
CA VAL A 167 12.66 -4.17 16.53
C VAL A 167 11.79 -2.96 16.88
N LEU A 168 12.32 -1.74 16.83
CA LEU A 168 11.56 -0.52 17.07
C LEU A 168 10.45 -0.31 16.04
N VAL A 169 10.74 -0.57 14.76
CA VAL A 169 9.76 -0.45 13.67
C VAL A 169 8.64 -1.47 13.82
N LEU A 170 8.98 -2.73 14.12
CA LEU A 170 7.99 -3.78 14.33
C LEU A 170 7.14 -3.51 15.57
N TRP A 171 7.76 -3.09 16.68
CA TRP A 171 7.04 -2.71 17.90
C TRP A 171 6.10 -1.52 17.67
N GLY A 172 6.56 -0.51 16.92
CA GLY A 172 5.72 0.63 16.53
C GLY A 172 4.55 0.22 15.65
N LYS A 173 4.79 -0.69 14.70
CA LYS A 173 3.74 -1.27 13.85
C LYS A 173 2.70 -2.01 14.68
N ASP A 174 3.11 -2.88 15.58
CA ASP A 174 2.17 -3.69 16.37
C ASP A 174 1.30 -2.83 17.31
N ASN A 175 1.86 -1.78 17.92
CA ASN A 175 1.12 -0.89 18.83
C ASN A 175 0.23 0.15 18.14
N THR A 176 0.34 0.33 16.83
CA THR A 176 -0.51 1.26 16.06
C THR A 176 -1.62 0.55 15.29
N LEU A 177 -1.67 -0.79 15.38
CA LEU A 177 -2.68 -1.65 14.77
C LEU A 177 -3.79 -2.08 15.75
N GLU A 178 -3.73 -1.63 17.01
CA GLU A 178 -4.84 -1.66 18.00
C GLU A 178 -5.65 -0.35 17.96
#